data_AF-A0A0Q6SAH4-F1
#
_entry.id   AF-A0A0Q6SAH4-F1
#
_cell.length_a   1.000
_cell.length_b   1.000
_cell.length_c   1.000
_cell.angle_alpha   90.00
_cell.angle_beta   90.00
_cell.angle_gamma   90.00
#
_symmetry.space_group_name_H-M   'P 1'
#
loop_
_entity.id
_entity.type
_entity.pdbx_description
1 polymer ?
#
loop_
_entity_poly.entity_id
_entity_poly.type
_entity_poly.pdbx_seq_one_letter_code
_entity_poly.pdbx_strand_id
1 'polypeptide(L)'
;MYNLPLEREALRVAIGPIKYFGQKRYRPISIAGVQLIELVDKGLGIAAINRQLRAELPGGDGDVRALREQLRELVKTQGRYVFDTVSAEPIEWNDRLVTIQLHRDFAGEGAAGAENGFRTWNVVSGAEIDPWRWLGGASGRSADLSLPVIRRTGVLSAKLKSYLMKVAHVGSECRAVYDESSVAGIHVSEIGVEFLLGNTFHPECMQNVLVSPEAMQPFLNTEGKSGFRWLTKR
;
A
#
# COMPACT_ATOMS: atom_id res chain seq x y z
N MET A 1 -27.44 -24.56 11.15
CA MET A 1 -26.77 -23.74 10.11
C MET A 1 -26.89 -22.28 10.55
N TYR A 2 -26.02 -21.81 11.46
CA TYR A 2 -26.21 -20.57 12.23
C TYR A 2 -25.76 -19.27 11.51
N ASN A 3 -25.07 -19.38 10.36
CA ASN A 3 -24.44 -18.22 9.69
C ASN A 3 -25.14 -17.76 8.40
N LEU A 4 -26.23 -18.42 8.00
CA LEU A 4 -26.99 -18.15 6.78
C LEU A 4 -27.40 -16.67 6.58
N PRO A 5 -27.78 -15.91 7.62
CA PRO A 5 -28.11 -14.49 7.47
C PRO A 5 -26.91 -13.62 7.06
N LEU A 6 -25.73 -13.89 7.62
CA LEU A 6 -24.50 -13.15 7.34
C LEU A 6 -23.94 -13.47 5.95
N GLU A 7 -24.08 -14.73 5.50
CA GLU A 7 -23.70 -15.12 4.14
C GLU A 7 -24.58 -14.48 3.06
N ARG A 8 -25.81 -14.09 3.41
CA ARG A 8 -26.81 -13.50 2.49
C ARG A 8 -26.85 -11.97 2.54
N GLU A 9 -26.08 -11.33 3.43
CA GLU A 9 -26.03 -9.88 3.49
C GLU A 9 -25.48 -9.33 2.17
N ALA A 10 -26.17 -8.35 1.61
CA ALA A 10 -25.74 -7.68 0.40
C ALA A 10 -24.50 -6.85 0.73
N LEU A 11 -23.37 -7.18 0.11
CA LEU A 11 -22.18 -6.34 0.19
C LEU A 11 -22.50 -5.00 -0.45
N ARG A 12 -22.60 -3.97 0.38
CA ARG A 12 -22.91 -2.60 -0.04
C ARG A 12 -21.68 -1.74 0.17
N VAL A 13 -21.45 -0.86 -0.79
CA VAL A 13 -20.45 0.19 -0.65
C VAL A 13 -20.95 1.20 0.38
N ALA A 14 -20.18 1.36 1.46
CA ALA A 14 -20.34 2.40 2.44
C ALA A 14 -19.46 3.60 2.07
N ILE A 15 -20.01 4.81 2.16
CA ILE A 15 -19.28 6.06 1.95
C ILE A 15 -19.21 6.77 3.30
N GLY A 16 -18.00 6.98 3.81
CA GLY A 16 -17.81 7.68 5.07
C GLY A 16 -17.74 9.20 4.93
N PRO A 17 -17.52 9.91 6.05
CA PRO A 17 -17.45 11.37 6.07
C PRO A 17 -16.21 11.89 5.33
N ILE A 18 -16.27 13.16 4.91
CA ILE A 18 -15.10 13.84 4.38
C ILE A 18 -14.05 13.99 5.49
N LYS A 19 -12.82 13.57 5.18
CA LYS A 19 -11.59 13.76 5.94
C LYS A 19 -10.66 14.73 5.20
N TYR A 20 -9.63 15.20 5.91
CA TYR A 20 -8.67 16.18 5.42
C TYR A 20 -7.25 15.66 5.52
N PHE A 21 -6.43 15.95 4.51
CA PHE A 21 -4.97 15.84 4.54
C PHE A 21 -4.40 17.23 4.25
N GLY A 22 -4.03 17.97 5.29
CA GLY A 22 -3.79 19.39 5.18
C GLY A 22 -5.03 20.12 4.62
N GLN A 23 -4.88 20.77 3.46
CA GLN A 23 -5.98 21.44 2.75
C GLN A 23 -6.72 20.53 1.77
N LYS A 24 -6.21 19.32 1.51
CA LYS A 24 -6.79 18.37 0.56
C LYS A 24 -7.91 17.56 1.20
N ARG A 25 -8.90 17.16 0.40
CA ARG A 25 -10.10 16.44 0.90
C ARG A 25 -10.22 15.05 0.30
N TYR A 26 -10.51 14.08 1.13
CA TYR A 26 -10.84 12.71 0.72
C TYR A 26 -11.99 12.17 1.58
N ARG A 27 -12.54 11.02 1.21
CA ARG A 27 -13.48 10.27 2.06
C ARG A 27 -13.21 8.78 1.94
N PRO A 28 -13.39 7.99 3.02
CA PRO A 28 -13.27 6.55 2.92
C PRO A 28 -14.44 5.97 2.14
N ILE A 29 -14.15 4.95 1.33
CA ILE A 29 -15.13 4.09 0.67
C ILE A 29 -14.82 2.67 1.09
N SER A 30 -15.81 1.98 1.65
CA SER A 30 -15.62 0.66 2.22
C SER A 30 -16.63 -0.36 1.71
N ILE A 31 -16.19 -1.60 1.54
CA ILE A 31 -17.05 -2.76 1.29
C ILE A 31 -16.32 -4.00 1.81
N ALA A 32 -17.03 -4.94 2.42
CA ALA A 32 -16.46 -6.27 2.71
C ALA A 32 -15.14 -6.26 3.51
N GLY A 33 -14.96 -5.34 4.45
CA GLY A 33 -13.72 -5.22 5.23
C GLY A 33 -12.56 -4.50 4.55
N VAL A 34 -12.76 -4.11 3.30
CA VAL A 34 -11.87 -3.23 2.55
C VAL A 34 -12.33 -1.80 2.72
N GLN A 35 -11.44 -0.93 3.18
CA GLN A 35 -11.59 0.52 3.15
C GLN A 35 -10.50 1.11 2.26
N LEU A 36 -10.90 1.70 1.14
CA LEU A 36 -10.07 2.57 0.32
C LEU A 36 -10.50 4.03 0.52
N ILE A 37 -9.94 4.94 -0.28
CA ILE A 37 -10.33 6.35 -0.27
C ILE A 37 -10.80 6.82 -1.65
N GLU A 38 -11.67 7.81 -1.64
CA GLU A 38 -11.98 8.65 -2.80
C GLU A 38 -11.46 10.06 -2.55
N LEU A 39 -10.68 10.56 -3.49
CA LEU A 39 -10.17 11.92 -3.48
C LEU A 39 -11.31 12.86 -3.94
N VAL A 40 -11.65 13.85 -3.12
CA VAL A 40 -12.81 14.73 -3.33
C VAL A 40 -12.42 16.03 -4.04
N ASP A 41 -11.13 16.33 -4.13
CA ASP A 41 -10.65 17.55 -4.78
C ASP A 41 -10.77 17.52 -6.32
N LYS A 42 -10.77 18.73 -6.89
CA LYS A 42 -10.87 18.94 -8.33
C LYS A 42 -9.48 18.82 -8.95
N GLY A 43 -9.34 17.96 -9.96
CA GLY A 43 -8.12 17.82 -10.75
C GLY A 43 -8.34 16.86 -11.91
N LEU A 44 -7.64 17.09 -13.04
CA LEU A 44 -7.80 16.29 -14.25
C LEU A 44 -7.44 14.82 -14.00
N GLY A 45 -6.37 14.55 -13.24
CA GLY A 45 -5.95 13.21 -12.87
C GLY A 45 -6.79 12.55 -11.77
N ILE A 46 -7.44 13.33 -10.91
CA ILE A 46 -8.19 12.82 -9.75
C ILE A 46 -9.29 11.83 -10.14
N ALA A 47 -10.04 12.14 -11.20
CA ALA A 47 -11.09 11.23 -11.68
C ALA A 47 -10.51 9.88 -12.14
N ALA A 48 -9.32 9.87 -12.76
CA ALA A 48 -8.64 8.65 -13.17
C ALA A 48 -8.09 7.85 -11.99
N ILE A 49 -7.57 8.52 -10.96
CA ILE A 49 -7.12 7.90 -9.71
C ILE A 49 -8.32 7.24 -9.00
N ASN A 50 -9.42 7.98 -8.83
CA ASN A 50 -10.63 7.45 -8.21
C ASN A 50 -11.22 6.24 -8.96
N ARG A 51 -11.13 6.22 -10.30
CA ARG A 51 -11.52 5.04 -11.09
C ARG A 51 -10.63 3.83 -10.79
N GLN A 52 -9.31 4.03 -10.72
CA GLN A 52 -8.37 2.96 -10.38
C GLN A 52 -8.62 2.43 -8.96
N LEU A 53 -8.74 3.31 -7.96
CA LEU A 53 -9.03 2.93 -6.57
C LEU A 53 -10.36 2.18 -6.46
N ARG A 54 -11.42 2.64 -7.14
CA ARG A 54 -12.71 1.95 -7.14
C ARG A 54 -12.65 0.55 -7.78
N ALA A 55 -11.81 0.36 -8.79
CA ALA A 55 -11.65 -0.94 -9.45
C ALA A 55 -10.97 -1.98 -8.55
N GLU A 56 -10.35 -1.56 -7.44
CA GLU A 56 -9.73 -2.45 -6.46
C GLU A 56 -10.70 -2.86 -5.34
N LEU A 57 -11.86 -2.21 -5.22
CA LEU A 57 -12.86 -2.61 -4.25
C LEU A 57 -13.48 -3.96 -4.67
N PRO A 58 -13.70 -4.89 -3.71
CA PRO A 58 -14.45 -6.11 -3.97
C PRO A 58 -15.79 -5.79 -4.61
N GLY A 59 -16.10 -6.42 -5.75
CA GLY A 59 -17.33 -6.09 -6.46
C GLY A 59 -17.77 -7.11 -7.52
N GLY A 60 -16.87 -7.98 -7.97
CA GLY A 60 -17.23 -9.09 -8.85
C GLY A 60 -17.77 -10.29 -8.07
N ASP A 61 -18.59 -11.13 -8.71
CA ASP A 61 -19.12 -12.35 -8.09
C ASP A 61 -18.01 -13.27 -7.54
N GLY A 62 -16.81 -13.22 -8.12
CA GLY A 62 -15.61 -13.93 -7.65
C GLY A 62 -15.15 -13.43 -6.28
N ASP A 63 -14.99 -12.11 -6.11
CA ASP A 63 -14.53 -11.49 -4.85
C ASP A 63 -15.54 -11.74 -3.73
N VAL A 64 -16.84 -11.62 -4.05
CA VAL A 64 -17.92 -11.90 -3.11
C VAL A 64 -17.91 -13.36 -2.65
N ARG A 65 -17.64 -14.31 -3.55
CA ARG A 65 -17.50 -15.73 -3.19
C ARG A 65 -16.27 -15.97 -2.33
N ALA A 66 -15.12 -15.39 -2.68
CA ALA A 66 -13.88 -15.54 -1.92
C ALA A 66 -14.03 -15.03 -0.48
N LEU A 67 -14.61 -13.82 -0.31
CA LEU A 67 -14.90 -13.26 1.01
C LEU A 67 -15.81 -14.19 1.83
N ARG A 68 -16.90 -14.69 1.23
CA ARG A 68 -17.84 -15.59 1.91
C ARG A 68 -17.16 -16.89 2.34
N GLU A 69 -16.25 -17.42 1.52
CA GLU A 69 -15.53 -18.64 1.85
C GLU A 69 -14.53 -18.41 3.00
N GLN A 70 -13.80 -17.30 2.96
CA GLN A 70 -12.92 -16.89 4.06
C GLN A 70 -13.70 -16.76 5.37
N LEU A 71 -14.86 -16.10 5.34
CA LEU A 71 -15.75 -15.98 6.50
C LEU A 71 -16.20 -17.34 7.04
N ARG A 72 -16.55 -18.29 6.16
CA ARG A 72 -16.96 -19.64 6.57
C ARG A 72 -15.83 -20.40 7.25
N GLU A 73 -14.65 -20.39 6.66
CA GLU A 73 -13.50 -21.10 7.24
C GLU A 73 -13.04 -20.45 8.56
N LEU A 74 -13.05 -19.13 8.68
CA LEU A 74 -12.70 -18.45 9.92
C LEU A 74 -13.73 -18.69 11.03
N VAL A 75 -15.03 -18.69 10.72
CA VAL A 75 -16.05 -19.04 11.73
C VAL A 75 -15.91 -20.51 12.15
N LYS A 76 -15.62 -21.41 11.20
CA LYS A 76 -15.42 -22.84 11.48
C LYS A 76 -14.19 -23.11 12.35
N THR A 77 -13.10 -22.37 12.13
CA THR A 77 -11.82 -22.61 12.81
C THR A 77 -11.67 -21.80 14.11
N GLN A 78 -12.18 -20.57 14.15
CA GLN A 78 -12.00 -19.64 15.28
C GLN A 78 -13.29 -19.40 16.09
N GLY A 79 -14.44 -19.88 15.62
CA GLY A 79 -15.73 -19.73 16.31
C GLY A 79 -16.24 -18.28 16.41
N ARG A 80 -15.62 -17.35 15.67
CA ARG A 80 -15.93 -15.91 15.67
C ARG A 80 -15.96 -15.37 14.25
N TYR A 81 -16.76 -14.32 14.06
CA TYR A 81 -16.83 -13.59 12.80
C TYR A 81 -15.69 -12.58 12.74
N VAL A 82 -14.57 -12.97 12.15
CA VAL A 82 -13.41 -12.12 11.88
C VAL A 82 -13.06 -12.29 10.41
N PHE A 83 -12.64 -11.22 9.74
CA PHE A 83 -12.16 -11.21 8.36
C PHE A 83 -10.96 -10.28 8.27
N ASP A 84 -10.09 -10.52 7.30
CA ASP A 84 -8.94 -9.66 7.05
C ASP A 84 -9.43 -8.26 6.69
N THR A 85 -8.84 -7.23 7.29
CA THR A 85 -9.25 -5.85 7.01
C THR A 85 -8.16 -5.14 6.22
N VAL A 86 -8.57 -4.25 5.31
CA VAL A 86 -7.66 -3.29 4.69
C VAL A 86 -8.17 -1.90 5.02
N SER A 87 -7.26 -1.04 5.45
CA SER A 87 -7.50 0.40 5.57
C SER A 87 -6.51 1.17 4.69
N ALA A 88 -6.96 2.30 4.16
CA ALA A 88 -6.15 3.16 3.33
C ALA A 88 -6.17 4.59 3.85
N GLU A 89 -5.00 5.22 3.93
CA GLU A 89 -4.84 6.62 4.34
C GLU A 89 -3.79 7.33 3.48
N PRO A 90 -4.01 8.61 3.11
CA PRO A 90 -2.99 9.39 2.44
C PRO A 90 -1.85 9.72 3.43
N ILE A 91 -0.62 9.47 3.00
CA ILE A 91 0.59 9.80 3.76
C ILE A 91 1.38 10.96 3.14
N GLU A 92 1.16 11.23 1.86
CA GLU A 92 1.68 12.39 1.16
C GLU A 92 0.67 12.87 0.13
N TRP A 93 0.44 14.17 0.05
CA TRP A 93 -0.42 14.75 -0.98
C TRP A 93 -0.09 16.22 -1.21
N ASN A 94 0.39 16.51 -2.42
CA ASN A 94 0.70 17.85 -2.90
C ASN A 94 0.09 18.07 -4.30
N ASP A 95 0.52 19.11 -5.00
CA ASP A 95 -0.02 19.44 -6.33
C ASP A 95 0.53 18.57 -7.47
N ARG A 96 1.51 17.71 -7.17
CA ARG A 96 2.12 16.78 -8.14
C ARG A 96 1.65 15.35 -7.90
N LEU A 97 1.70 14.88 -6.66
CA LEU A 97 1.46 13.48 -6.32
C LEU A 97 0.53 13.29 -5.11
N VAL A 98 0.01 12.08 -5.02
CA VAL A 98 -0.62 11.54 -3.81
C VAL A 98 -0.08 10.14 -3.55
N THR A 99 0.36 9.88 -2.33
CA THR A 99 0.77 8.55 -1.85
C THR A 99 -0.23 8.10 -0.80
N ILE A 100 -0.77 6.90 -1.00
CA ILE A 100 -1.72 6.23 -0.10
C ILE A 100 -1.00 5.02 0.50
N GLN A 101 -0.94 4.99 1.83
CA GLN A 101 -0.59 3.79 2.57
C GLN A 101 -1.82 2.90 2.66
N LEU A 102 -1.63 1.62 2.39
CA LEU A 102 -2.59 0.56 2.65
C LEU A 102 -2.07 -0.26 3.82
N HIS A 103 -2.89 -0.46 4.83
CA HIS A 103 -2.60 -1.30 5.99
C HIS A 103 -3.57 -2.47 5.99
N ARG A 104 -3.06 -3.69 6.04
CA ARG A 104 -3.84 -4.92 6.12
C ARG A 104 -3.60 -5.60 7.46
N ASP A 105 -4.67 -5.94 8.14
CA ASP A 105 -4.66 -6.82 9.31
C ASP A 105 -5.23 -8.19 8.93
N PHE A 106 -4.42 -9.25 9.06
CA PHE A 106 -4.85 -10.64 8.91
C PHE A 106 -5.67 -11.09 10.13
N ALA A 107 -6.86 -11.62 9.87
CA ALA A 107 -7.79 -12.08 10.90
C ALA A 107 -7.20 -13.22 11.72
N GLY A 108 -7.18 -13.05 13.04
CA GLY A 108 -6.73 -14.07 13.99
C GLY A 108 -5.23 -14.12 14.23
N GLU A 109 -4.44 -13.31 13.53
CA GLU A 109 -2.97 -13.26 13.66
C GLU A 109 -2.48 -12.16 14.62
N GLY A 110 -3.35 -11.24 15.05
CA GLY A 110 -2.98 -10.12 15.92
C GLY A 110 -1.90 -9.22 15.29
N ALA A 111 -1.02 -8.64 16.11
CA ALA A 111 0.05 -7.75 15.63
C ALA A 111 1.07 -8.43 14.70
N ALA A 112 1.16 -9.76 14.72
CA ALA A 112 2.04 -10.52 13.82
C ALA A 112 1.48 -10.61 12.39
N GLY A 113 0.18 -10.35 12.21
CA GLY A 113 -0.49 -10.40 10.92
C GLY A 113 -0.73 -9.04 10.28
N ALA A 114 0.15 -8.06 10.47
CA ALA A 114 -0.01 -6.76 9.83
C ALA A 114 0.90 -6.62 8.60
N GLU A 115 0.35 -6.05 7.52
CA GLU A 115 1.10 -5.72 6.31
C GLU A 115 0.86 -4.27 5.90
N ASN A 116 1.94 -3.58 5.51
CA ASN A 116 1.86 -2.25 4.93
C ASN A 116 2.20 -2.29 3.44
N GLY A 117 1.48 -1.49 2.67
CA GLY A 117 1.70 -1.24 1.26
C GLY A 117 1.64 0.25 0.97
N PHE A 118 2.31 0.67 -0.11
CA PHE A 118 2.28 2.06 -0.55
C PHE A 118 1.99 2.10 -2.04
N ARG A 119 1.13 3.04 -2.43
CA ARG A 119 0.84 3.32 -3.84
C ARG A 119 0.86 4.82 -4.05
N THR A 120 1.50 5.25 -5.12
CA THR A 120 1.65 6.66 -5.46
C THR A 120 1.02 6.94 -6.82
N TRP A 121 0.37 8.09 -6.97
CA TRP A 121 -0.17 8.56 -8.24
C TRP A 121 0.28 9.98 -8.54
N ASN A 122 0.44 10.28 -9.82
CA ASN A 122 0.53 11.64 -10.32
C ASN A 122 -0.87 12.26 -10.36
N VAL A 123 -1.12 13.33 -9.61
CA VAL A 123 -2.46 13.95 -9.50
C VAL A 123 -2.86 14.75 -10.74
N VAL A 124 -1.91 15.10 -11.61
CA VAL A 124 -2.15 15.83 -12.87
C VAL A 124 -2.61 14.87 -13.97
N SER A 125 -1.86 13.79 -14.20
CA SER A 125 -2.16 12.80 -15.25
C SER A 125 -3.10 11.68 -14.79
N GLY A 126 -3.12 11.41 -13.49
CA GLY A 126 -3.82 10.29 -12.88
C GLY A 126 -3.11 8.94 -13.03
N ALA A 127 -1.89 8.92 -13.57
CA ALA A 127 -1.11 7.69 -13.72
C ALA A 127 -0.55 7.21 -12.37
N GLU A 128 -0.65 5.91 -12.10
CA GLU A 128 0.05 5.27 -10.98
C GLU A 128 1.56 5.31 -11.23
N ILE A 129 2.31 5.68 -10.20
CA ILE A 129 3.76 5.62 -10.15
C ILE A 129 4.13 4.34 -9.40
N ASP A 130 4.80 3.43 -10.09
CA ASP A 130 5.27 2.18 -9.51
C ASP A 130 6.81 2.23 -9.33
N PRO A 131 7.30 2.56 -8.12
CA PRO A 131 8.73 2.64 -7.87
C PRO A 131 9.43 1.29 -8.04
N TRP A 132 8.74 0.16 -7.90
CA TRP A 132 9.36 -1.16 -8.10
C TRP A 132 9.79 -1.34 -9.56
N ARG A 133 8.97 -0.89 -10.51
CA ARG A 133 9.30 -0.93 -11.94
C ARG A 133 10.50 -0.04 -12.25
N TRP A 134 10.61 1.12 -11.60
CA TRP A 134 11.74 2.04 -11.80
C TRP A 134 13.07 1.45 -11.34
N LEU A 135 13.06 0.61 -10.32
CA LEU A 135 14.24 -0.01 -9.71
C LEU A 135 14.61 -1.36 -10.33
N GLY A 136 13.96 -1.72 -11.44
CA GLY A 136 14.18 -3.00 -12.13
C GLY A 136 13.61 -4.22 -11.41
N GLY A 137 12.76 -4.00 -10.40
CA GLY A 137 12.01 -5.07 -9.75
C GLY A 137 10.83 -5.50 -10.64
N ALA A 138 10.51 -6.79 -10.64
CA ALA A 138 9.22 -7.24 -11.15
C ALA A 138 8.11 -6.76 -10.20
N SER A 139 7.12 -6.03 -10.72
CA SER A 139 5.93 -5.67 -9.97
C SER A 139 5.03 -6.91 -9.83
N GLY A 140 4.97 -7.50 -8.64
CA GLY A 140 4.04 -8.58 -8.31
C GLY A 140 2.73 -8.05 -7.70
N ARG A 141 1.61 -8.76 -7.91
CA ARG A 141 0.50 -8.71 -6.96
C ARG A 141 0.84 -9.69 -5.84
N SER A 142 0.50 -9.38 -4.58
CA SER A 142 0.48 -10.42 -3.55
C SER A 142 -0.33 -11.62 -4.07
N ALA A 143 0.19 -12.84 -3.87
CA ALA A 143 -0.45 -14.07 -4.35
C ALA A 143 -1.79 -14.37 -3.62
N ASP A 144 -2.11 -13.58 -2.60
CA ASP A 144 -3.36 -13.66 -1.86
C ASP A 144 -4.44 -12.80 -2.54
N LEU A 145 -5.34 -13.49 -3.24
CA LEU A 145 -6.30 -12.95 -4.21
C LEU A 145 -7.57 -12.35 -3.58
N SER A 146 -7.63 -12.16 -2.26
CA SER A 146 -8.88 -11.85 -1.56
C SER A 146 -9.15 -10.35 -1.30
N LEU A 147 -8.12 -9.50 -1.29
CA LEU A 147 -8.22 -8.08 -0.86
C LEU A 147 -7.39 -7.14 -1.76
N PRO A 148 -7.72 -5.82 -1.83
CA PRO A 148 -7.05 -4.88 -2.71
C PRO A 148 -5.54 -4.89 -2.52
N VAL A 149 -4.86 -4.73 -3.64
CA VAL A 149 -3.47 -5.13 -3.81
C VAL A 149 -2.55 -4.20 -3.03
N ILE A 150 -2.16 -4.62 -1.83
CA ILE A 150 -0.81 -4.31 -1.37
C ILE A 150 0.12 -4.94 -2.41
N ARG A 151 0.76 -4.09 -3.22
CA ARG A 151 1.74 -4.55 -4.21
C ARG A 151 3.00 -4.98 -3.44
N ARG A 152 3.11 -6.27 -3.13
CA ARG A 152 4.36 -6.83 -2.62
C ARG A 152 5.39 -6.97 -3.74
N THR A 153 6.52 -6.34 -3.46
CA THR A 153 7.90 -6.74 -3.77
C THR A 153 8.23 -7.18 -5.20
N GLY A 154 9.14 -6.41 -5.79
CA GLY A 154 10.18 -6.95 -6.65
C GLY A 154 11.48 -7.17 -5.86
N VAL A 155 12.42 -7.95 -6.39
CA VAL A 155 13.76 -8.07 -5.79
C VAL A 155 14.56 -6.83 -6.14
N LEU A 156 14.94 -6.02 -5.15
CA LEU A 156 15.87 -4.91 -5.36
C LEU A 156 17.22 -5.42 -5.83
N SER A 157 17.87 -4.66 -6.73
CA SER A 157 19.24 -4.98 -7.15
C SER A 157 20.19 -5.04 -5.96
N ALA A 158 21.18 -5.95 -6.00
CA ALA A 158 22.19 -6.08 -4.95
C ALA A 158 22.90 -4.74 -4.68
N LYS A 159 23.14 -3.95 -5.73
CA LYS A 159 23.76 -2.62 -5.65
C LYS A 159 22.93 -1.65 -4.81
N LEU A 160 21.61 -1.61 -5.02
CA LEU A 160 20.72 -0.74 -4.24
C LEU A 160 20.58 -1.23 -2.80
N LYS A 161 20.47 -2.55 -2.58
CA LYS A 161 20.45 -3.13 -1.23
C LYS A 161 21.69 -2.73 -0.43
N SER A 162 22.88 -2.92 -1.01
CA SER A 162 24.14 -2.53 -0.36
C SER A 162 24.24 -1.03 -0.10
N TYR A 163 23.61 -0.18 -0.92
CA TYR A 163 23.54 1.26 -0.66
C TYR A 163 22.62 1.55 0.53
N LEU A 164 21.39 1.02 0.52
CA LEU A 164 20.40 1.20 1.59
C LEU A 164 20.93 0.76 2.94
N MET A 165 21.63 -0.37 2.99
CA MET A 165 22.23 -0.89 4.22
C MET A 165 23.34 0.01 4.79
N LYS A 166 24.06 0.75 3.95
CA LYS A 166 25.10 1.68 4.43
C LYS A 166 24.53 2.95 5.04
N VAL A 167 23.34 3.36 4.60
CA VAL A 167 22.70 4.60 5.05
C VAL A 167 21.67 4.36 6.16
N ALA A 168 21.13 3.14 6.27
CA ALA A 168 20.25 2.73 7.35
C ALA A 168 20.96 2.79 8.71
N HIS A 169 20.29 3.37 9.71
CA HIS A 169 20.81 3.47 11.07
C HIS A 169 20.07 2.50 11.99
N VAL A 170 20.51 1.25 12.02
CA VAL A 170 19.91 0.22 12.89
C VAL A 170 20.50 0.33 14.29
N GLY A 171 19.65 0.65 15.28
CA GLY A 171 20.00 0.65 16.69
C GLY A 171 20.51 -0.72 17.16
N SER A 172 21.40 -0.73 18.15
CA SER A 172 22.03 -1.96 18.65
C SER A 172 21.03 -3.03 19.11
N GLU A 173 19.92 -2.58 19.70
CA GLU A 173 18.80 -3.36 20.21
C GLU A 173 18.03 -4.09 19.10
N CYS A 174 18.06 -3.54 17.88
CA CYS A 174 17.34 -4.09 16.73
C CYS A 174 18.20 -5.01 15.87
N ARG A 175 19.52 -5.04 16.04
CA ARG A 175 20.44 -5.81 15.18
C ARG A 175 20.15 -7.32 15.14
N ALA A 176 19.63 -7.89 16.23
CA ALA A 176 19.35 -9.32 16.30
C ALA A 176 18.09 -9.73 15.50
N VAL A 177 17.19 -8.79 15.23
CA VAL A 177 15.88 -9.03 14.60
C VAL A 177 15.71 -8.31 13.27
N TYR A 178 16.63 -7.41 12.93
CA TYR A 178 16.60 -6.63 11.71
C TYR A 178 16.97 -7.50 10.51
N ASP A 179 16.02 -7.66 9.59
CA ASP A 179 16.25 -8.35 8.31
C ASP A 179 16.77 -7.36 7.26
N GLU A 180 18.07 -7.41 7.01
CA GLU A 180 18.77 -6.59 6.01
C GLU A 180 18.32 -6.86 4.56
N SER A 181 17.63 -7.97 4.33
CA SER A 181 17.16 -8.38 3.01
C SER A 181 15.73 -7.92 2.71
N SER A 182 15.00 -7.48 3.75
CA SER A 182 13.58 -7.12 3.68
C SER A 182 13.37 -5.63 3.42
N VAL A 183 12.56 -5.36 2.39
CA VAL A 183 11.99 -4.04 2.12
C VAL A 183 10.48 -4.17 2.23
N ALA A 184 9.94 -3.64 3.32
CA ALA A 184 8.51 -3.70 3.62
C ALA A 184 7.70 -2.70 2.79
N GLY A 185 8.34 -1.62 2.29
CA GLY A 185 7.66 -0.66 1.45
C GLY A 185 8.59 0.30 0.72
N ILE A 186 8.10 0.83 -0.40
CA ILE A 186 8.75 1.89 -1.16
C ILE A 186 7.68 2.90 -1.54
N HIS A 187 7.94 4.17 -1.26
CA HIS A 187 7.11 5.24 -1.76
C HIS A 187 7.93 6.40 -2.32
N VAL A 188 7.33 7.13 -3.24
CA VAL A 188 7.98 8.24 -3.92
C VAL A 188 7.44 9.55 -3.36
N SER A 189 8.34 10.46 -3.02
CA SER A 189 8.04 11.80 -2.55
C SER A 189 8.68 12.87 -3.44
N GLU A 190 8.37 14.14 -3.21
CA GLU A 190 9.02 15.24 -3.93
C GLU A 190 10.52 15.37 -3.64
N ILE A 191 10.96 14.85 -2.50
CA ILE A 191 12.34 14.97 -2.00
C ILE A 191 13.15 13.68 -2.15
N GLY A 192 12.58 12.60 -2.69
CA GLY A 192 13.32 11.35 -2.91
C GLY A 192 12.45 10.10 -3.07
N VAL A 193 13.09 8.94 -2.96
CA VAL A 193 12.41 7.67 -2.67
C VAL A 193 12.62 7.34 -1.21
N GLU A 194 11.54 7.06 -0.49
CA GLU A 194 11.61 6.54 0.87
C GLU A 194 11.42 5.02 0.87
N PHE A 195 12.31 4.34 1.58
CA PHE A 195 12.31 2.90 1.76
C PHE A 195 12.02 2.59 3.22
N LEU A 196 11.02 1.74 3.43
CA LEU A 196 10.72 1.17 4.73
C LEU A 196 11.42 -0.20 4.81
N LEU A 197 12.52 -0.24 5.56
CA LEU A 197 13.39 -1.40 5.69
C LEU A 197 13.14 -2.18 6.99
N GLY A 198 13.46 -3.47 6.96
CA GLY A 198 13.31 -4.36 8.10
C GLY A 198 12.05 -5.21 8.03
N ASN A 199 11.72 -5.83 9.15
CA ASN A 199 10.68 -6.83 9.25
C ASN A 199 9.42 -6.24 9.91
N THR A 200 8.24 -6.51 9.34
CA THR A 200 6.96 -6.04 9.89
C THR A 200 6.59 -6.68 11.22
N PHE A 201 7.19 -7.82 11.59
CA PHE A 201 7.02 -8.44 12.92
C PHE A 201 7.65 -7.62 14.07
N HIS A 202 8.58 -6.71 13.75
CA HIS A 202 9.25 -5.83 14.70
C HIS A 202 9.16 -4.38 14.22
N PRO A 203 7.95 -3.77 14.24
CA PRO A 203 7.72 -2.43 13.72
C PRO A 203 8.59 -1.37 14.39
N GLU A 204 8.91 -1.54 15.68
CA GLU A 204 9.82 -0.69 16.45
C GLU A 204 11.26 -0.67 15.91
N CYS A 205 11.64 -1.71 15.15
CA CYS A 205 12.96 -1.87 14.56
C CYS A 205 13.02 -1.54 13.07
N MET A 206 11.90 -1.16 12.46
CA MET A 206 11.86 -0.76 11.07
C MET A 206 12.57 0.58 10.85
N GLN A 207 13.20 0.74 9.69
CA GLN A 207 13.96 1.94 9.35
C GLN A 207 13.38 2.63 8.13
N ASN A 208 13.10 3.93 8.26
CA ASN A 208 12.76 4.78 7.13
C ASN A 208 14.03 5.39 6.56
N VAL A 209 14.34 5.05 5.32
CA VAL A 209 15.51 5.56 4.60
C VAL A 209 15.05 6.39 3.41
N LEU A 210 15.24 7.71 3.50
CA LEU A 210 15.03 8.62 2.38
C LEU A 210 16.31 8.70 1.53
N VAL A 211 16.19 8.42 0.23
CA VAL A 211 17.27 8.56 -0.74
C VAL A 211 16.94 9.71 -1.69
N SER A 212 17.85 10.70 -1.76
CA SER A 212 17.64 11.89 -2.59
C SER A 212 17.56 11.54 -4.09
N PRO A 213 16.94 12.41 -4.92
CA PRO A 213 16.83 12.19 -6.36
C PRO A 213 18.19 12.01 -7.06
N GLU A 214 19.24 12.70 -6.60
CA GLU A 214 20.60 12.62 -7.12
C GLU A 214 21.21 11.26 -6.79
N ALA A 215 21.09 10.83 -5.52
CA ALA A 215 21.58 9.53 -5.06
C ALA A 215 20.82 8.35 -5.69
N MET A 216 19.56 8.55 -6.08
CA MET A 216 18.76 7.54 -6.76
C MET A 216 19.14 7.29 -8.23
N GLN A 217 19.74 8.28 -8.92
CA GLN A 217 20.05 8.18 -10.36
C GLN A 217 20.75 6.90 -10.82
N PRO A 218 21.73 6.33 -10.08
CA PRO A 218 22.44 5.12 -10.48
C PRO A 218 21.61 3.84 -10.40
N PHE A 219 20.44 3.87 -9.77
CA PHE A 219 19.57 2.71 -9.53
C PHE A 219 18.30 2.72 -10.39
N LEU A 220 17.96 3.86 -10.99
CA LEU A 220 16.77 4.03 -11.79
C LEU A 220 16.99 3.56 -13.24
N ASN A 221 15.99 2.88 -13.80
CA ASN A 221 15.88 2.66 -15.24
C ASN A 221 15.47 3.97 -15.97
N THR A 222 15.32 3.91 -17.30
CA THR A 222 14.95 5.07 -18.13
C THR A 222 13.61 5.70 -17.74
N GLU A 223 12.63 4.87 -17.37
CA GLU A 223 11.31 5.31 -16.91
C GLU A 223 11.45 6.07 -15.59
N GLY A 224 12.14 5.49 -14.61
CA GLY A 224 12.36 6.10 -13.30
C GLY A 224 13.13 7.41 -13.37
N LYS A 225 14.16 7.51 -14.21
CA LYS A 225 14.88 8.78 -14.44
C LYS A 225 13.99 9.88 -15.03
N SER A 226 12.99 9.49 -15.81
CA SER A 226 12.04 10.43 -16.42
C SER A 226 10.97 10.84 -15.41
N GLY A 227 10.45 9.88 -14.63
CA GLY A 227 9.51 10.12 -13.54
C GLY A 227 10.08 11.04 -12.45
N PHE A 228 11.31 10.79 -12.01
CA PHE A 228 11.98 11.65 -11.03
C PHE A 228 12.20 13.08 -11.52
N ARG A 229 12.57 13.26 -12.79
CA ARG A 229 12.70 14.61 -13.38
C ARG A 229 11.39 15.38 -13.38
N TRP A 230 10.25 14.70 -13.48
CA TRP A 230 8.95 15.36 -13.36
C TRP A 230 8.65 15.76 -11.91
N LEU A 231 8.98 14.91 -10.93
CA LEU A 231 8.76 15.18 -9.51
C LEU A 231 9.58 16.37 -8.98
N THR A 232 10.82 16.52 -9.46
CA THR A 232 11.77 17.50 -8.92
C THR A 232 11.83 18.81 -9.70
N LYS A 233 11.15 18.93 -10.85
CA LYS A 233 11.05 20.18 -11.59
C LYS A 233 10.25 21.21 -10.79
N ARG A 234 10.96 22.19 -10.22
CA ARG A 234 10.36 23.38 -9.60
C ARG A 234 9.72 24.28 -10.64
#